data_AF-A0AAV1QTQ4-F1
#
_entry.id   AF-A0AAV1QTQ4-F1
#
_cell.length_a   1.000
_cell.length_b   1.000
_cell.length_c   1.000
_cell.angle_alpha   90.00
_cell.angle_beta   90.00
_cell.angle_gamma   90.00
#
_symmetry.space_group_name_H-M   'P 1'
#
loop_
_entity.id
_entity.type
_entity.pdbx_description
1 polymer ?
#
loop_
_entity_poly.entity_id
_entity_poly.type
_entity_poly.pdbx_seq_one_letter_code
_entity_poly.pdbx_strand_id
1 'polypeptide(L)'
;MPFCEVAKHQTSLNDGVGAASSSSNNNGIKIFYKTYGHGPTKVLLIIGLAGTHNSWVPQIKGLTGVERSNEDDDGMRTVDQNSGDNGDGGYGGNGIQVCAFDNRGMGRSSVPTKKSEYS
;
A
#
# COMPACT_ATOMS: atom_id res chain seq x y z
N MET A 1 7.67 -2.99 -3.98
CA MET A 1 8.09 -3.03 -2.56
C MET A 1 6.89 -2.59 -1.73
N PRO A 2 6.14 -3.51 -1.13
CA PRO A 2 4.80 -3.21 -0.60
C PRO A 2 4.83 -2.65 0.83
N PHE A 3 5.86 -1.89 1.20
CA PHE A 3 6.00 -1.34 2.55
C PHE A 3 6.43 0.12 2.53
N CYS A 4 5.75 0.95 3.33
CA CYS A 4 6.14 2.31 3.64
C CYS A 4 6.70 2.36 5.07
N GLU A 5 7.87 2.95 5.28
CA GLU A 5 8.49 3.07 6.60
C GLU A 5 8.18 4.44 7.21
N VAL A 6 7.50 4.46 8.35
CA VAL A 6 7.09 5.66 9.08
C VAL A 6 8.01 5.86 10.29
N ALA A 7 8.51 7.09 10.50
CA ALA A 7 9.36 7.55 11.61
C ALA A 7 10.90 7.40 11.49
N LYS A 8 11.47 7.27 10.28
CA LYS A 8 12.94 7.38 10.09
C LYS A 8 13.53 8.79 10.29
N HIS A 9 12.72 9.83 10.51
CA HIS A 9 13.19 11.24 10.52
C HIS A 9 12.91 12.02 11.80
N GLN A 10 12.36 11.40 12.85
CA GLN A 10 12.00 12.13 14.08
C GLN A 10 13.11 12.17 15.14
N THR A 11 14.13 11.32 15.00
CA THR A 11 15.21 11.18 15.99
C THR A 11 16.40 12.11 15.74
N SER A 12 16.47 12.84 14.62
CA SER A 12 17.65 13.66 14.30
C SER A 12 17.65 15.07 14.90
N LEU A 13 16.63 15.46 15.68
CA LEU A 13 16.51 16.83 16.21
C LEU A 13 16.59 16.95 17.74
N ASN A 14 16.58 15.83 18.49
CA ASN A 14 16.43 15.90 19.97
C ASN A 14 17.59 15.36 20.82
N ASP A 15 18.60 14.69 20.28
CA ASP A 15 19.66 14.11 21.13
C ASP A 15 20.99 14.87 21.01
N GLY A 16 21.00 16.07 21.60
CA GLY A 16 22.22 16.65 22.13
C GLY A 16 22.55 16.03 23.48
N VAL A 17 23.70 15.36 23.55
CA VAL A 17 24.43 14.92 24.76
C VAL A 17 24.05 13.54 25.33
N GLY A 18 24.76 12.53 24.81
CA GLY A 18 25.57 11.63 25.65
C GLY A 18 24.85 10.53 26.42
N ALA A 19 24.71 9.34 25.81
CA ALA A 19 24.86 8.06 26.51
C ALA A 19 25.06 6.93 25.49
N ALA A 20 26.19 6.23 25.60
CA ALA A 20 26.38 4.94 24.97
C ALA A 20 25.38 3.95 25.54
N SER A 21 24.37 3.55 24.78
CA SER A 21 23.56 2.38 25.10
C SER A 21 22.83 1.90 23.86
N SER A 22 23.23 0.71 23.41
CA SER A 22 22.52 -0.16 22.46
C SER A 22 22.09 0.47 21.14
N SER A 23 22.57 -0.11 20.05
CA SER A 23 21.94 -0.11 18.74
C SER A 23 20.48 -0.60 18.83
N SER A 24 19.59 0.22 19.38
CA SER A 24 18.15 0.01 19.30
C SER A 24 17.81 0.17 17.85
N ASN A 25 17.49 -0.95 17.22
CA ASN A 25 16.91 -0.99 15.89
C ASN A 25 15.64 -0.14 15.93
N ASN A 26 15.75 1.16 15.67
CA ASN A 26 14.64 2.07 15.47
C ASN A 26 14.03 1.73 14.10
N ASN A 27 13.56 0.50 13.97
CA ASN A 27 12.83 0.02 12.82
C ASN A 27 11.46 0.68 12.94
N GLY A 28 11.34 1.86 12.34
CA GLY A 28 10.09 2.61 12.25
C GLY A 28 8.93 1.71 11.80
N ILE A 29 7.71 2.18 12.04
CA ILE A 29 6.50 1.40 11.75
C ILE A 29 6.43 1.13 10.24
N LYS A 30 6.37 -0.15 9.85
CA LYS A 30 6.19 -0.54 8.45
C LYS A 30 4.70 -0.67 8.15
N ILE A 31 4.23 0.08 7.16
CA ILE A 31 2.85 0.02 6.67
C ILE A 31 2.84 -0.77 5.38
N PHE A 32 2.18 -1.93 5.40
CA PHE A 32 1.97 -2.75 4.21
C PHE A 32 0.89 -2.14 3.33
N TYR A 33 1.14 -2.04 2.02
CA TYR A 33 0.16 -1.55 1.06
C TYR A 33 0.23 -2.32 -0.26
N LYS A 34 -0.89 -2.33 -0.98
CA LYS A 34 -0.98 -2.79 -2.37
C LYS A 34 -1.63 -1.71 -3.23
N THR A 35 -1.18 -1.63 -4.48
CA THR A 35 -1.78 -0.73 -5.48
C THR A 35 -2.45 -1.54 -6.58
N TYR A 36 -3.54 -1.01 -7.13
CA TYR A 36 -4.38 -1.68 -8.11
C TYR A 36 -4.77 -0.69 -9.20
N GLY A 37 -4.73 -1.14 -10.45
CA GLY A 37 -5.07 -0.31 -11.60
C GLY A 37 -4.06 0.81 -11.85
N HIS A 38 -4.34 1.58 -12.91
CA HIS A 38 -3.50 2.68 -13.35
C HIS A 38 -4.35 3.85 -13.81
N GLY A 39 -3.88 5.05 -13.53
CA GLY A 39 -4.52 6.28 -14.00
C GLY A 39 -4.20 7.49 -13.14
N PRO A 40 -4.63 8.69 -13.60
CA PRO A 40 -4.33 9.95 -12.93
C PRO A 40 -5.11 10.10 -11.61
N THR A 41 -6.31 9.54 -11.50
CA THR A 41 -7.13 9.60 -10.29
C THR A 41 -6.58 8.64 -9.25
N LYS A 42 -6.19 9.15 -8.08
CA LYS A 42 -5.66 8.34 -6.97
C LYS A 42 -6.70 8.21 -5.87
N VAL A 43 -6.94 6.98 -5.43
CA VAL A 43 -7.88 6.67 -4.34
C VAL A 43 -7.14 5.91 -3.25
N LEU A 44 -7.30 6.33 -2.00
CA LEU A 44 -6.77 5.65 -0.82
C LEU A 44 -7.92 5.01 -0.05
N LEU A 45 -7.87 3.70 0.15
CA LEU A 45 -8.85 2.95 0.95
C LEU A 45 -8.31 2.72 2.36
N ILE A 46 -9.00 3.28 3.35
CA ILE A 46 -8.69 3.12 4.78
C ILE A 46 -9.74 2.20 5.37
N ILE A 47 -9.31 1.06 5.91
CA ILE A 47 -10.23 0.10 6.53
C ILE A 47 -10.58 0.48 7.96
N GLY A 48 -11.81 0.13 8.36
CA GLY A 48 -12.27 0.21 9.74
C GLY A 48 -11.63 -0.86 10.65
N LEU A 49 -12.27 -1.10 11.78
CA LEU A 49 -11.77 -2.00 12.83
C LEU A 49 -11.49 -3.41 12.29
N ALA A 50 -10.33 -3.96 12.65
CA ALA A 50 -9.93 -5.36 12.46
C ALA A 50 -9.91 -5.89 11.00
N GLY A 51 -9.99 -5.02 9.99
CA GLY A 51 -9.89 -5.43 8.59
C GLY A 51 -8.46 -5.38 8.03
N THR A 52 -8.26 -6.00 6.85
CA THR A 52 -7.02 -5.93 6.06
C THR A 52 -7.33 -5.49 4.63
N HIS A 53 -6.30 -5.16 3.83
CA HIS A 53 -6.44 -4.75 2.43
C HIS A 53 -7.28 -5.73 1.58
N ASN A 54 -7.29 -7.03 1.91
CA ASN A 54 -8.07 -8.05 1.21
C ASN A 54 -9.59 -7.86 1.34
N SER A 55 -10.08 -7.10 2.31
CA SER A 55 -11.51 -6.83 2.47
C SER A 55 -12.09 -5.91 1.39
N TRP A 56 -11.23 -5.26 0.59
CA TRP A 56 -11.63 -4.29 -0.44
C TRP A 56 -11.77 -4.88 -1.85
N VAL A 57 -11.62 -6.19 -2.05
CA VAL A 57 -11.58 -6.80 -3.39
C VAL A 57 -12.78 -6.39 -4.28
N PRO A 58 -14.04 -6.46 -3.83
CA PRO A 58 -15.18 -6.03 -4.67
C PRO A 58 -15.13 -4.55 -5.05
N GLN A 59 -14.72 -3.67 -4.12
CA GLN A 59 -14.63 -2.24 -4.33
C GLN A 59 -13.48 -1.89 -5.28
N ILE A 60 -12.34 -2.58 -5.14
CA ILE A 60 -11.19 -2.44 -6.03
C ILE A 60 -11.57 -2.83 -7.45
N LYS A 61 -12.27 -3.96 -7.64
CA LYS A 61 -12.77 -4.38 -8.95
C LYS A 61 -13.71 -3.34 -9.54
N GLY A 62 -14.65 -2.81 -8.75
CA GLY A 62 -15.59 -1.78 -9.21
C GLY A 62 -14.91 -0.47 -9.61
N LEU A 63 -13.85 -0.06 -8.90
CA LEU A 63 -13.12 1.18 -9.19
C LEU A 63 -12.14 1.05 -10.34
N THR A 64 -11.41 -0.06 -10.39
CA THR A 64 -10.22 -0.22 -11.25
C THR A 64 -10.40 -1.24 -12.37
N GLY A 65 -11.52 -1.97 -12.42
CA GLY A 65 -11.73 -3.05 -13.39
C GLY A 65 -10.84 -4.29 -13.16
N VAL A 66 -9.85 -4.21 -12.25
CA VAL A 66 -8.90 -5.29 -11.96
C VAL A 66 -8.99 -5.72 -10.50
N GLU A 67 -8.65 -6.97 -10.22
CA GLU A 67 -8.57 -7.52 -8.85
C GLU A 67 -7.12 -7.78 -8.40
N ARG A 68 -6.20 -7.99 -9.36
CA ARG A 68 -4.79 -8.24 -9.06
C ARG A 68 -4.08 -6.92 -8.77
N SER A 69 -3.15 -6.96 -7.83
CA SER A 69 -2.33 -5.79 -7.55
C SER A 69 -1.28 -5.60 -8.64
N ASN A 70 -0.82 -4.36 -8.79
CA ASN A 70 0.15 -3.99 -9.80
C ASN A 70 1.53 -4.66 -9.60
N GLU A 71 1.81 -5.18 -8.40
CA GLU A 71 3.04 -5.94 -8.09
C GLU A 71 2.89 -7.44 -8.38
N ASP A 72 1.67 -7.94 -8.59
CA ASP A 72 1.45 -9.35 -8.96
C ASP A 72 1.49 -9.52 -10.51
N ASP A 73 1.65 -8.42 -11.26
CA ASP A 73 1.61 -8.35 -12.73
C ASP A 73 3.01 -8.10 -13.33
N ASP A 74 3.99 -8.88 -12.89
CA ASP A 74 5.41 -8.71 -13.25
C ASP A 74 5.78 -9.13 -14.69
N GLY A 75 4.84 -9.37 -15.61
CA GLY A 75 5.26 -9.95 -16.89
C GLY A 75 4.29 -10.13 -18.05
N MET A 76 3.00 -9.81 -17.95
CA MET A 76 2.09 -9.97 -19.09
C MET A 76 1.84 -8.63 -19.79
N ARG A 77 2.90 -7.94 -20.22
CA ARG A 77 2.78 -6.94 -21.29
C ARG A 77 2.57 -7.69 -22.61
N THR A 78 1.37 -8.20 -22.84
CA THR A 78 0.96 -8.62 -24.19
C THR A 78 0.90 -7.37 -25.05
N VAL A 79 2.01 -7.14 -25.76
CA VAL A 79 2.05 -6.25 -26.92
C VAL A 79 1.02 -6.77 -27.91
N ASP A 80 0.07 -5.91 -28.23
CA ASP A 80 -1.06 -6.07 -29.15
C ASP A 80 -0.74 -6.91 -30.39
N GLN A 81 -1.65 -7.83 -30.74
CA GLN A 81 -2.04 -8.05 -32.13
C GLN A 81 -3.36 -8.83 -32.28
N ASN A 82 -4.38 -8.08 -32.73
CA ASN A 82 -5.59 -8.53 -33.42
C ASN A 82 -6.60 -9.37 -32.62
N SER A 83 -7.72 -8.74 -32.25
CA SER A 83 -9.06 -9.22 -32.60
C SER A 83 -10.05 -8.08 -32.38
N GLY A 84 -10.73 -7.68 -33.45
CA GLY A 84 -11.78 -6.68 -33.37
C GLY A 84 -12.97 -7.22 -32.60
N ASP A 85 -13.34 -6.54 -31.51
CA ASP A 85 -14.74 -6.35 -31.10
C ASP A 85 -14.78 -5.22 -30.07
N ASN A 86 -15.61 -4.22 -30.36
CA ASN A 86 -16.12 -3.15 -29.50
C ASN A 86 -15.43 -2.87 -28.13
N GLY A 87 -14.46 -1.95 -28.16
CA GLY A 87 -14.28 -0.90 -27.16
C GLY A 87 -14.11 -1.29 -25.69
N ASP A 88 -12.95 -1.84 -25.31
CA ASP A 88 -12.30 -1.62 -24.00
C ASP A 88 -10.85 -2.13 -24.05
N GLY A 89 -10.07 -1.59 -24.98
CA GLY A 89 -8.72 -2.07 -25.30
C GLY A 89 -7.65 -1.06 -24.92
N GLY A 90 -7.06 -1.22 -23.73
CA GLY A 90 -5.82 -0.56 -23.33
C GLY A 90 -6.03 0.36 -22.13
N TYR A 91 -5.46 -0.03 -20.98
CA TYR A 91 -5.72 0.49 -19.64
C TYR A 91 -7.05 0.01 -19.04
N GLY A 92 -7.13 -1.29 -18.75
CA GLY A 92 -8.21 -1.86 -17.93
C GLY A 92 -8.30 -1.11 -16.60
N GLY A 93 -9.32 -0.27 -16.47
CA GLY A 93 -9.63 0.52 -15.30
C GLY A 93 -10.00 1.94 -15.63
N ASN A 94 -10.97 2.49 -14.89
CA ASN A 94 -11.64 3.79 -15.10
C ASN A 94 -10.71 5.03 -14.99
N GLY A 95 -9.42 4.93 -15.32
CA GLY A 95 -8.40 5.94 -15.05
C GLY A 95 -8.12 6.11 -13.56
N ILE A 96 -8.42 5.09 -12.76
CA ILE A 96 -8.29 5.10 -11.30
C ILE A 96 -7.18 4.14 -10.87
N GLN A 97 -6.27 4.63 -10.04
CA GLN A 97 -5.35 3.81 -9.27
C GLN A 97 -5.77 3.82 -7.80
N VAL A 98 -5.99 2.64 -7.24
CA VAL A 98 -6.34 2.45 -5.83
C VAL A 98 -5.11 2.02 -5.05
N CYS A 99 -4.93 2.58 -3.85
CA CYS A 99 -4.01 2.09 -2.83
C CYS A 99 -4.84 1.61 -1.63
N ALA A 100 -4.63 0.36 -1.21
CA ALA A 100 -5.20 -0.19 0.01
C ALA A 100 -4.05 -0.63 0.94
N PHE A 101 -4.14 -0.28 2.21
CA PHE A 101 -3.11 -0.61 3.20
C PHE A 101 -3.69 -1.30 4.42
N ASP A 102 -2.84 -2.05 5.11
CA ASP A 102 -3.17 -2.60 6.41
C ASP A 102 -2.87 -1.56 7.49
N ASN A 103 -3.85 -1.25 8.34
CA ASN A 103 -3.65 -0.34 9.48
C ASN A 103 -2.52 -0.84 10.40
N ARG A 104 -1.93 0.07 11.20
CA ARG A 104 -0.96 -0.31 12.24
C ARG A 104 -1.52 -1.43 13.11
N GLY A 105 -0.73 -2.50 13.32
CA GLY A 105 -1.14 -3.67 14.09
C GLY A 105 -2.08 -4.65 13.40
N MET A 106 -2.43 -4.42 12.13
CA MET A 106 -3.27 -5.30 11.34
C MET A 106 -2.50 -5.94 10.18
N GLY A 107 -2.91 -7.15 9.79
CA GLY A 107 -2.42 -7.83 8.61
C GLY A 107 -0.90 -7.93 8.58
N ARG A 108 -0.29 -7.34 7.55
CA ARG A 108 1.16 -7.37 7.31
C ARG A 108 1.89 -6.12 7.82
N SER A 109 1.17 -5.11 8.32
CA SER A 109 1.78 -3.92 8.91
C SER A 109 2.38 -4.22 10.29
N SER A 110 3.39 -3.44 10.68
CA SER A 110 4.01 -3.55 12.00
C SER A 110 2.97 -3.33 13.11
N VAL A 111 3.11 -4.10 14.19
CA VAL A 111 2.37 -3.93 15.44
C VAL A 111 3.14 -2.94 16.32
N PRO A 112 2.56 -1.76 16.65
CA PRO A 112 3.17 -0.86 17.62
C PRO A 112 3.44 -1.56 18.95
N THR A 113 4.61 -1.28 19.54
CA THR A 113 5.08 -1.98 20.75
C THR A 113 4.61 -1.30 22.03
N LYS A 114 4.24 -0.02 21.94
CA LYS A 114 3.72 0.78 23.05
C LYS A 114 2.32 1.28 22.70
N LYS A 115 1.43 1.34 23.70
CA LYS A 115 0.06 1.86 23.51
C LYS A 115 0.05 3.31 23.00
N SER A 116 1.00 4.12 23.43
CA SER A 116 1.17 5.51 22.98
C SER A 116 1.47 5.65 21.48
N GLU A 117 1.93 4.59 20.82
CA GLU A 117 2.21 4.61 19.38
C GLU A 117 0.94 4.40 18.53
N TYR A 118 -0.22 4.14 19.14
CA TYR A 118 -1.51 4.09 18.45
C TYR A 118 -2.25 5.44 18.42
N SER A 119 -1.87 6.37 19.30
CA SER A 119 -2.43 7.71 19.44
C SER A 119 -1.54 8.78 18.83
#